data_AF-A0A9P7NWK9-F1
#
_entry.id   AF-A0A9P7NWK9-F1
#
_cell.length_a   1.000
_cell.length_b   1.000
_cell.length_c   1.000
_cell.angle_alpha   90.00
_cell.angle_beta   90.00
_cell.angle_gamma   90.00
#
_symmetry.space_group_name_H-M   'P 1'
#
loop_
_entity.id
_entity.type
_entity.pdbx_description
1 polymer ?
#
loop_
_entity_poly.entity_id
_entity_poly.type
_entity_poly.pdbx_seq_one_letter_code
_entity_poly.pdbx_strand_id
1 'polypeptide(L)'
;MIGETCWPSAESEHLEQTEAKELLLQLGSVVREVFAWQPTRRFVHAFTMTGTTMETWVFDRSGPYSGATFNVHEEPEKFVQVLCGYLMMSDDELGLDVFTDEKDGRRFIMIPVNPCAPEPIRFELNLKPISYWRAIVNRATICFAAKPIGAPEFDRVVKYSWIPSTWTPDADLLSNVNEHRAQGVATAKVVS
;
A
#
# COMPACT_ATOMS: atom_id res chain seq x y z
N MET A 1 45.93 31.47 11.40
CA MET A 1 44.61 31.51 10.74
C MET A 1 44.03 30.11 10.86
N ILE A 2 43.44 29.80 12.02
CA ILE A 2 42.80 28.50 12.27
C ILE A 2 41.32 28.79 12.07
N GLY A 3 40.73 28.22 11.03
CA GLY A 3 39.32 28.42 10.70
C GLY A 3 38.45 27.84 11.82
N GLU A 4 37.56 28.66 12.37
CA GLU A 4 36.51 28.20 13.26
C GLU A 4 35.55 27.33 12.46
N THR A 5 35.63 26.01 12.65
CA THR A 5 34.54 25.11 12.29
C THR A 5 33.38 25.39 13.24
N CYS A 6 32.38 26.12 12.76
CA CYS A 6 31.13 26.34 13.45
C CYS A 6 30.39 25.00 13.55
N TRP A 7 30.40 24.40 14.74
CA TRP A 7 29.53 23.27 15.05
C TRP A 7 28.08 23.77 15.11
N PRO A 8 27.11 23.06 14.53
CA PRO A 8 25.70 23.43 14.65
C PRO A 8 25.33 23.55 16.14
N SER A 9 24.58 24.59 16.51
CA SER A 9 24.10 24.71 17.88
C SER A 9 22.99 23.68 18.13
N ALA A 10 22.85 23.20 19.36
CA ALA A 10 21.77 22.27 19.71
C ALA A 10 20.36 22.83 19.38
N GLU A 11 20.21 24.15 19.33
CA GLU A 11 18.99 24.83 18.89
C GLU A 11 18.76 24.66 17.37
N SER A 12 19.81 24.74 16.54
CA SER A 12 19.67 24.53 15.09
C SER A 12 19.33 23.09 14.76
N GLU A 13 19.95 22.12 15.44
CA GLU A 13 19.62 20.69 15.28
C GLU A 13 18.19 20.37 15.72
N HIS A 14 17.73 20.97 16.83
CA HIS A 14 16.36 20.78 17.32
C HIS A 14 15.31 21.43 16.38
N LEU A 15 15.61 22.59 15.79
CA LEU A 15 14.76 23.25 14.80
C LEU A 15 14.65 22.41 13.52
N GLU A 16 15.77 21.96 12.98
CA GLU A 16 15.81 21.11 11.77
C GLU A 16 15.04 19.80 11.98
N GLN A 17 15.17 19.19 13.16
CA GLN A 17 14.43 17.98 13.53
C GLN A 17 12.92 18.23 13.71
N THR A 18 12.53 19.43 14.13
CA THR A 18 11.12 19.84 14.25
C THR A 18 10.50 20.05 12.87
N GLU A 19 11.21 20.73 11.96
CA GLU A 19 10.77 20.97 10.58
C GLU A 19 10.67 19.67 9.78
N ALA A 20 11.65 18.77 9.90
CA ALA A 20 11.61 17.45 9.27
C ALA A 20 10.39 16.63 9.73
N LYS A 21 10.07 16.70 11.02
CA LYS A 21 8.89 16.02 11.58
C LYS A 21 7.59 16.61 11.05
N GLU A 22 7.49 17.93 10.96
CA GLU A 22 6.31 18.61 10.41
C GLU A 22 6.09 18.23 8.94
N LEU A 23 7.15 18.24 8.15
CA LEU A 23 7.12 17.87 6.74
C LEU A 23 6.69 16.42 6.53
N LEU A 24 7.20 15.48 7.34
CA LEU A 24 6.79 14.08 7.30
C LEU A 24 5.31 13.91 7.69
N LEU A 25 4.81 14.69 8.65
CA LEU A 25 3.38 14.68 9.03
C LEU A 25 2.48 15.21 7.90
N GLN A 26 2.89 16.29 7.22
CA GLN A 26 2.18 16.82 6.06
C GLN A 26 2.15 15.79 4.93
N LEU A 27 3.29 15.19 4.61
CA LEU A 27 3.39 14.16 3.59
C LEU A 27 2.54 12.93 3.92
N GLY A 28 2.61 12.46 5.17
CA GLY A 28 1.77 11.38 5.67
C GLY A 28 0.27 11.71 5.60
N SER A 29 -0.14 12.95 5.83
CA SER A 29 -1.53 13.36 5.67
C SER A 29 -2.02 13.18 4.22
N VAL A 30 -1.21 13.61 3.23
CA VAL A 30 -1.53 13.46 1.81
C VAL A 30 -1.57 11.97 1.41
N VAL A 31 -0.57 11.19 1.83
CA VAL A 31 -0.52 9.75 1.55
C VAL A 31 -1.71 9.01 2.17
N ARG A 32 -2.14 9.39 3.38
CA ARG A 32 -3.33 8.82 4.01
C ARG A 32 -4.57 9.03 3.15
N GLU A 33 -4.73 10.19 2.53
CA GLU A 33 -5.84 10.45 1.61
C GLU A 33 -5.73 9.60 0.34
N VAL A 34 -4.53 9.41 -0.22
CA VAL A 34 -4.33 8.49 -1.36
C VAL A 34 -4.83 7.08 -1.01
N PHE A 35 -4.44 6.54 0.14
CA PHE A 35 -4.92 5.24 0.61
C PHE A 35 -6.42 5.21 0.91
N ALA A 36 -7.02 6.34 1.30
CA ALA A 36 -8.46 6.43 1.53
C ALA A 36 -9.26 6.39 0.22
N TRP A 37 -8.73 6.97 -0.86
CA TRP A 37 -9.34 6.98 -2.19
C TRP A 37 -9.02 5.74 -3.02
N GLN A 38 -7.85 5.14 -2.80
CA GLN A 38 -7.38 3.94 -3.46
C GLN A 38 -7.08 2.86 -2.40
N PRO A 39 -8.12 2.27 -1.79
CA PRO A 39 -7.95 1.35 -0.66
C PRO A 39 -7.05 0.17 -1.01
N THR A 40 -7.15 -0.38 -2.22
CA THR A 40 -6.33 -1.52 -2.66
C THR A 40 -4.90 -1.16 -3.07
N ARG A 41 -4.52 0.13 -3.03
CA ARG A 41 -3.13 0.54 -3.30
C ARG A 41 -2.20 -0.03 -2.23
N ARG A 42 -1.10 -0.63 -2.69
CA ARG A 42 -0.12 -1.35 -1.86
C ARG A 42 0.89 -0.40 -1.22
N PHE A 43 1.39 0.55 -2.01
CA PHE A 43 2.32 1.58 -1.54
C PHE A 43 2.24 2.86 -2.37
N VAL A 44 2.81 3.94 -1.86
CA VAL A 44 2.84 5.28 -2.47
C VAL A 44 4.28 5.78 -2.48
N HIS A 45 4.79 6.12 -3.67
CA HIS A 45 6.01 6.91 -3.81
C HIS A 45 5.73 8.37 -3.51
N ALA A 46 6.66 9.01 -2.82
CA ALA A 46 6.59 10.39 -2.40
C ALA A 46 7.99 11.00 -2.39
N PHE A 47 8.08 12.32 -2.35
CA PHE A 47 9.33 13.01 -2.07
C PHE A 47 9.06 14.32 -1.36
N THR A 48 10.05 14.80 -0.64
CA THR A 48 10.07 16.12 -0.01
C THR A 48 11.15 16.97 -0.66
N MET A 49 10.96 18.29 -0.63
CA MET A 49 11.96 19.27 -1.02
C MET A 49 12.11 20.30 0.09
N THR A 50 13.31 20.37 0.68
CA THR A 50 13.66 21.33 1.73
C THR A 50 14.85 22.15 1.23
N GLY A 51 14.57 23.38 0.78
CA GLY A 51 15.57 24.18 0.07
C GLY A 51 16.00 23.49 -1.23
N THR A 52 17.27 23.12 -1.31
CA THR A 52 17.87 22.42 -2.47
C THR A 52 17.95 20.91 -2.26
N THR A 53 17.58 20.41 -1.09
CA THR A 53 17.65 19.00 -0.75
C THR A 53 16.34 18.30 -1.08
N MET A 54 16.41 17.25 -1.87
CA MET A 54 15.31 16.32 -2.12
C MET A 54 15.53 15.04 -1.32
N GLU A 55 14.47 14.52 -0.70
CA GLU A 55 14.45 13.21 -0.07
C GLU A 55 13.29 12.39 -0.63
N THR A 56 13.57 11.18 -1.13
CA THR A 56 12.54 10.27 -1.64
C THR A 56 11.97 9.41 -0.52
N TRP A 57 10.70 9.03 -0.63
CA TRP A 57 9.98 8.25 0.36
C TRP A 57 9.11 7.19 -0.32
N VAL A 58 8.96 6.04 0.33
CA VAL A 58 7.93 5.04 0.00
C VAL A 58 7.09 4.81 1.25
N PHE A 59 5.78 4.91 1.11
CA PHE A 59 4.83 4.60 2.18
C PHE A 59 4.08 3.34 1.81
N ASP A 60 4.17 2.31 2.63
CA ASP A 60 3.30 1.14 2.55
C ASP A 60 2.35 1.12 3.78
N ARG A 61 1.79 -0.05 4.07
CA ARG A 61 0.90 -0.28 5.20
C ARG A 61 1.62 -0.56 6.53
N SER A 62 2.94 -0.69 6.48
CA SER A 62 3.87 -0.80 7.60
C SER A 62 4.37 0.58 8.04
N GLY A 63 4.45 1.55 7.12
CA GLY A 63 4.82 2.95 7.42
C GLY A 63 5.65 3.62 6.32
N PRO A 64 6.23 4.80 6.61
CA PRO A 64 7.17 5.47 5.73
C PRO A 64 8.56 4.84 5.77
N TYR A 65 9.20 4.76 4.60
CA TYR A 65 10.60 4.42 4.40
C TYR A 65 11.25 5.55 3.62
N SER A 66 12.31 6.16 4.16
CA SER A 66 13.12 7.11 3.41
C SER A 66 14.06 6.36 2.46
N GLY A 67 14.30 6.96 1.31
CA GLY A 67 15.22 6.49 0.29
C GLY A 67 16.44 7.40 0.19
N ALA A 68 16.74 7.87 -1.01
CA ALA A 68 17.87 8.76 -1.26
C ALA A 68 17.57 10.19 -0.83
N THR A 69 18.59 10.85 -0.25
CA THR A 69 18.62 12.28 0.04
C THR A 69 19.78 12.92 -0.72
N PHE A 70 19.53 13.96 -1.50
CA PHE A 70 20.56 14.62 -2.32
C PHE A 70 20.22 16.08 -2.64
N ASN A 71 21.25 16.86 -2.96
CA ASN A 71 21.09 18.25 -3.40
C ASN A 71 20.82 18.29 -4.91
N VAL A 72 19.67 18.84 -5.31
CA VAL A 72 19.23 18.86 -6.72
C VAL A 72 20.07 19.77 -7.62
N HIS A 73 20.83 20.71 -7.06
CA HIS A 73 21.73 21.58 -7.84
C HIS A 73 23.12 20.98 -8.00
N GLU A 74 23.57 20.21 -7.01
CA GLU A 74 24.84 19.49 -7.09
C GLU A 74 24.71 18.21 -7.92
N GLU A 75 23.56 17.54 -7.84
CA GLU A 75 23.27 16.27 -8.50
C GLU A 75 21.96 16.33 -9.33
N PRO A 76 21.87 17.23 -10.33
CA PRO A 76 20.65 17.42 -11.12
C PRO A 76 20.26 16.17 -11.93
N GLU A 77 21.22 15.34 -12.31
CA GLU A 77 20.98 14.06 -12.98
C GLU A 77 20.17 13.09 -12.11
N LYS A 78 20.40 13.05 -10.78
CA LYS A 78 19.61 12.24 -9.86
C LYS A 78 18.17 12.72 -9.78
N PHE A 79 17.96 14.03 -9.78
CA PHE A 79 16.62 14.62 -9.80
C PHE A 79 15.84 14.18 -11.04
N VAL A 80 16.46 14.31 -12.22
CA VAL A 80 15.87 13.85 -13.49
C VAL A 80 15.64 12.33 -13.45
N GLN A 81 16.57 11.56 -12.91
CA GLN A 81 16.44 10.10 -12.82
C GLN A 81 15.24 9.69 -11.96
N VAL A 82 15.00 10.34 -10.81
CA VAL A 82 13.83 10.04 -9.97
C VAL A 82 12.53 10.32 -10.72
N LEU A 83 12.42 11.48 -11.36
CA LEU A 83 11.21 11.84 -12.12
C LEU A 83 10.98 10.92 -13.32
N CYS A 84 12.03 10.66 -14.11
CA CYS A 84 11.95 9.70 -15.20
C CYS A 84 11.60 8.31 -14.69
N GLY A 85 12.15 7.90 -13.54
CA GLY A 85 11.80 6.65 -12.87
C GLY A 85 10.29 6.54 -12.66
N TYR A 86 9.66 7.52 -12.02
CA TYR A 86 8.21 7.52 -11.80
C TYR A 86 7.39 7.52 -13.10
N LEU A 87 7.85 8.20 -14.15
CA LEU A 87 7.17 8.25 -15.44
C LEU A 87 7.27 6.94 -16.23
N MET A 88 8.33 6.16 -16.02
CA MET A 88 8.58 4.89 -16.71
C MET A 88 8.08 3.68 -15.93
N MET A 89 7.81 3.82 -14.64
CA MET A 89 7.26 2.75 -13.80
C MET A 89 5.87 2.33 -14.26
N SER A 90 5.64 1.03 -14.26
CA SER A 90 4.33 0.42 -14.43
C SER A 90 3.41 0.70 -13.24
N ASP A 91 2.12 0.43 -13.41
CA ASP A 91 1.13 0.53 -12.34
C ASP A 91 1.52 -0.32 -11.12
N ASP A 92 2.10 -1.51 -11.34
CA ASP A 92 2.62 -2.38 -10.29
C ASP A 92 3.75 -1.68 -9.51
N GLU A 93 4.74 -1.13 -10.22
CA GLU A 93 5.89 -0.44 -9.63
C GLU A 93 5.51 0.88 -8.94
N LEU A 94 4.39 1.49 -9.33
CA LEU A 94 3.79 2.65 -8.66
C LEU A 94 2.91 2.27 -7.45
N GLY A 95 2.78 0.97 -7.18
CA GLY A 95 2.08 0.41 -6.03
C GLY A 95 0.57 0.30 -6.21
N LEU A 96 0.04 0.42 -7.42
CA LEU A 96 -1.38 0.18 -7.71
C LEU A 96 -1.73 -1.31 -7.48
N ASP A 97 -3.05 -1.55 -7.44
CA ASP A 97 -3.60 -2.89 -7.28
C ASP A 97 -3.48 -3.69 -8.59
N VAL A 98 -2.86 -4.86 -8.49
CA VAL A 98 -2.64 -5.79 -9.61
C VAL A 98 -3.51 -7.03 -9.54
N PHE A 99 -4.28 -7.19 -8.45
CA PHE A 99 -5.14 -8.35 -8.24
C PHE A 99 -6.57 -8.13 -8.78
N THR A 100 -6.88 -6.89 -9.14
CA THR A 100 -8.21 -6.48 -9.59
C THR A 100 -8.18 -5.96 -11.01
N ASP A 101 -9.00 -6.56 -11.88
CA ASP A 101 -9.27 -6.05 -13.21
C ASP A 101 -10.45 -5.08 -13.18
N GLU A 102 -10.31 -3.91 -13.82
CA GLU A 102 -11.43 -3.00 -14.04
C GLU A 102 -11.88 -3.04 -15.50
N LYS A 103 -13.17 -3.31 -15.74
CA LYS A 103 -13.78 -3.33 -17.07
C LYS A 103 -15.21 -2.79 -17.01
N ASP A 104 -15.52 -1.83 -17.88
CA ASP A 104 -16.85 -1.21 -17.99
C ASP A 104 -17.38 -0.67 -16.64
N GLY A 105 -16.49 -0.08 -15.84
CA GLY A 105 -16.80 0.45 -14.50
C GLY A 105 -17.08 -0.63 -13.45
N ARG A 106 -16.76 -1.89 -13.72
CA ARG A 106 -16.88 -3.02 -12.77
C ARG A 106 -15.52 -3.56 -12.42
N ARG A 107 -15.38 -4.06 -11.20
CA ARG A 107 -14.15 -4.66 -10.70
C ARG A 107 -14.27 -6.16 -10.58
N PHE A 108 -13.20 -6.86 -10.93
CA PHE A 108 -13.15 -8.29 -10.91
C PHE A 108 -11.86 -8.78 -10.28
N ILE A 109 -11.93 -9.90 -9.58
CA ILE A 109 -10.73 -10.63 -9.17
C ILE A 109 -10.73 -11.99 -9.85
N MET A 110 -9.54 -12.50 -10.13
CA MET A 110 -9.34 -13.86 -10.60
C MET A 110 -8.70 -14.68 -9.50
N ILE A 111 -9.37 -15.78 -9.13
CA ILE A 111 -8.84 -16.77 -8.20
C ILE A 111 -8.40 -17.98 -9.03
N PRO A 112 -7.09 -18.28 -9.09
CA PRO A 112 -6.64 -19.50 -9.74
C PRO A 112 -7.25 -20.70 -9.01
N VAL A 113 -7.98 -21.53 -9.75
CA VAL A 113 -8.30 -22.88 -9.29
C VAL A 113 -7.09 -23.73 -9.65
N ASN A 114 -6.61 -24.55 -8.71
CA ASN A 114 -5.52 -25.55 -8.82
C ASN A 114 -4.92 -25.70 -10.25
N PRO A 115 -3.58 -25.70 -10.45
CA PRO A 115 -2.92 -25.74 -11.76
C PRO A 115 -3.46 -26.69 -12.86
N CYS A 116 -4.25 -27.71 -12.52
CA CYS A 116 -4.92 -28.61 -13.46
C CYS A 116 -6.33 -28.16 -13.95
N ALA A 117 -6.88 -27.06 -13.43
CA ALA A 117 -8.20 -26.56 -13.83
C ALA A 117 -8.08 -25.61 -15.04
N PRO A 118 -8.94 -25.74 -16.06
CA PRO A 118 -8.79 -25.00 -17.31
C PRO A 118 -9.13 -23.50 -17.20
N GLU A 119 -9.90 -23.07 -16.19
CA GLU A 119 -10.31 -21.67 -16.03
C GLU A 119 -10.27 -21.19 -14.57
N PRO A 120 -9.74 -19.99 -14.30
CA PRO A 120 -9.79 -19.37 -12.97
C PRO A 120 -11.23 -19.00 -12.59
N ILE A 121 -11.55 -19.05 -11.29
CA ILE A 121 -12.86 -18.55 -10.82
C ILE A 121 -12.77 -17.03 -10.79
N ARG A 122 -13.69 -16.38 -11.50
CA ARG A 122 -13.82 -14.93 -11.52
C ARG A 122 -14.95 -14.47 -10.59
N PHE A 123 -14.66 -13.46 -9.78
CA PHE A 123 -15.66 -12.78 -8.96
C PHE A 123 -15.79 -11.33 -9.39
N GLU A 124 -17.03 -10.83 -9.44
CA GLU A 124 -17.33 -9.41 -9.51
C GLU A 124 -17.34 -8.84 -8.10
N LEU A 125 -16.65 -7.72 -7.91
CA LEU A 125 -16.61 -6.99 -6.65
C LEU A 125 -17.63 -5.85 -6.67
N ASN A 126 -18.31 -5.65 -5.55
CA ASN A 126 -19.02 -4.39 -5.31
C ASN A 126 -17.98 -3.27 -5.21
N LEU A 127 -18.15 -2.19 -5.97
CA LEU A 127 -17.20 -1.07 -5.98
C LEU A 127 -17.03 -0.42 -4.60
N LYS A 128 -18.08 -0.48 -3.77
CA LYS A 128 -18.03 0.02 -2.40
C LYS A 128 -17.55 -1.09 -1.46
N PRO A 129 -16.38 -0.95 -0.82
CA PRO A 129 -15.94 -1.91 0.19
C PRO A 129 -16.91 -1.92 1.38
N ILE A 130 -17.10 -3.12 1.96
CA ILE A 130 -17.84 -3.34 3.20
C ILE A 130 -17.12 -2.64 4.35
N SER A 131 -15.80 -2.79 4.40
CA SER A 131 -14.93 -2.19 5.40
C SER A 131 -13.57 -1.90 4.80
N TYR A 132 -12.99 -0.78 5.23
CA TYR A 132 -11.61 -0.40 4.96
C TYR A 132 -11.15 0.61 6.01
N TRP A 133 -9.84 0.72 6.22
CA TRP A 133 -9.25 1.63 7.19
C TRP A 133 -8.56 2.80 6.51
N ARG A 134 -8.83 4.01 7.01
CA ARG A 134 -8.23 5.28 6.53
C ARG A 134 -6.99 5.65 7.35
N ALA A 135 -6.05 4.72 7.46
CA ALA A 135 -4.77 4.94 8.12
C ALA A 135 -3.63 4.33 7.28
N ILE A 136 -2.44 4.91 7.42
CA ILE A 136 -1.22 4.43 6.78
C ILE A 136 -0.81 3.10 7.44
N VAL A 137 -0.51 3.14 8.73
CA VAL A 137 0.00 1.97 9.47
C VAL A 137 -1.15 1.15 10.02
N ASN A 138 -1.42 -0.01 9.43
CA ASN A 138 -2.37 -1.02 9.89
C ASN A 138 -2.23 -2.33 9.09
N ARG A 139 -3.05 -3.34 9.39
CA ARG A 139 -3.13 -4.59 8.59
C ARG A 139 -3.76 -4.39 7.20
N ALA A 140 -4.11 -3.17 6.84
CA ALA A 140 -4.78 -2.79 5.60
C ALA A 140 -5.93 -3.71 5.20
N THR A 141 -6.69 -4.19 6.19
CA THR A 141 -7.77 -5.12 5.93
C THR A 141 -8.89 -4.40 5.19
N ILE A 142 -9.19 -4.88 3.99
CA ILE A 142 -10.24 -4.35 3.13
C ILE A 142 -11.12 -5.52 2.69
N CYS A 143 -12.42 -5.37 2.92
CA CYS A 143 -13.40 -6.39 2.55
C CYS A 143 -14.32 -5.84 1.46
N PHE A 144 -14.45 -6.58 0.37
CA PHE A 144 -15.42 -6.31 -0.69
C PHE A 144 -16.49 -7.39 -0.68
N ALA A 145 -17.75 -6.98 -0.85
CA ALA A 145 -18.80 -7.92 -1.19
C ALA A 145 -18.51 -8.42 -2.60
N ALA A 146 -18.59 -9.73 -2.81
CA ALA A 146 -18.21 -10.39 -4.04
C ALA A 146 -19.30 -11.37 -4.49
N LYS A 147 -19.41 -11.57 -5.80
CA LYS A 147 -20.33 -12.54 -6.40
C LYS A 147 -19.67 -13.27 -7.56
N PRO A 148 -19.97 -14.55 -7.79
CA PRO A 148 -19.62 -15.19 -9.05
C PRO A 148 -20.21 -14.43 -10.24
N ILE A 149 -19.54 -14.46 -11.39
CA ILE A 149 -20.08 -13.84 -12.61
C ILE A 149 -21.46 -14.43 -12.93
N GLY A 150 -22.44 -13.55 -13.17
CA GLY A 150 -23.83 -13.94 -13.48
C GLY A 150 -24.71 -14.25 -12.27
N ALA A 151 -24.15 -14.29 -11.06
CA ALA A 151 -24.95 -14.45 -9.85
C ALA A 151 -25.79 -13.17 -9.56
N PRO A 152 -26.99 -13.32 -8.97
CA PRO A 152 -27.88 -12.21 -8.68
C PRO A 152 -27.40 -11.36 -7.49
N GLU A 153 -26.77 -11.97 -6.50
CA GLU A 153 -26.46 -11.34 -5.20
C GLU A 153 -24.98 -11.45 -4.82
N PHE A 154 -24.50 -10.52 -4.01
CA PHE A 154 -23.16 -10.53 -3.42
C PHE A 154 -23.17 -11.32 -2.12
N ASP A 155 -22.95 -12.63 -2.22
CA ASP A 155 -23.01 -13.61 -1.12
C ASP A 155 -21.64 -14.12 -0.67
N ARG A 156 -20.55 -13.56 -1.20
CA ARG A 156 -19.17 -13.84 -0.80
C ARG A 156 -18.45 -12.56 -0.37
N VAL A 157 -17.31 -12.74 0.29
CA VAL A 157 -16.43 -11.63 0.68
C VAL A 157 -15.04 -11.90 0.16
N VAL A 158 -14.47 -10.91 -0.52
CA VAL A 158 -13.04 -10.87 -0.86
C VAL A 158 -12.37 -9.99 0.15
N LYS A 159 -11.34 -10.53 0.81
CA LYS A 159 -10.59 -9.83 1.85
C LYS A 159 -9.14 -9.68 1.43
N TYR A 160 -8.70 -8.44 1.33
CA TYR A 160 -7.29 -8.07 1.26
C TYR A 160 -6.77 -7.86 2.67
N SER A 161 -5.54 -8.30 2.94
CA SER A 161 -4.88 -8.05 4.22
C SER A 161 -3.38 -7.97 4.03
N TRP A 162 -2.77 -6.97 4.66
CA TRP A 162 -1.33 -6.83 4.85
C TRP A 162 -0.96 -7.51 6.16
N ILE A 163 -0.42 -8.73 6.09
CA ILE A 163 0.06 -9.48 7.26
C ILE A 163 1.54 -9.81 7.07
N PRO A 164 2.33 -9.82 8.15
CA PRO A 164 3.68 -10.35 8.10
C PRO A 164 3.67 -11.82 7.67
N SER A 165 4.68 -12.25 6.92
CA SER A 165 4.84 -13.66 6.52
C SER A 165 5.00 -14.62 7.71
N THR A 166 5.33 -14.10 8.88
CA THR A 166 5.43 -14.87 10.14
C THR A 166 4.07 -15.18 10.77
N TRP A 167 2.99 -14.58 10.27
CA TRP A 167 1.65 -14.76 10.82
C TRP A 167 0.86 -15.82 10.06
N THR A 168 0.06 -16.59 10.79
CA THR A 168 -0.86 -17.56 10.18
C THR A 168 -1.96 -16.82 9.42
N PRO A 169 -2.14 -17.07 8.11
CA PRO A 169 -3.24 -16.50 7.34
C PRO A 169 -4.61 -16.87 7.92
N ASP A 170 -5.54 -15.92 7.90
CA ASP A 170 -6.89 -16.13 8.42
C ASP A 170 -7.60 -17.33 7.77
N ALA A 171 -7.28 -17.67 6.52
CA ALA A 171 -7.88 -18.84 5.85
C ALA A 171 -7.44 -20.17 6.48
N ASP A 172 -6.20 -20.26 6.98
CA ASP A 172 -5.70 -21.46 7.65
C ASP A 172 -6.34 -21.58 9.04
N LEU A 173 -6.49 -20.46 9.74
CA LEU A 173 -7.22 -20.40 11.00
C LEU A 173 -8.68 -20.85 10.81
N LEU A 174 -9.37 -20.33 9.79
CA LEU A 174 -10.74 -20.72 9.48
C LEU A 174 -10.85 -22.20 9.08
N SER A 175 -9.87 -22.72 8.33
CA SER A 175 -9.83 -24.14 7.95
C SER A 175 -9.69 -25.04 9.17
N ASN A 176 -8.77 -24.71 10.07
CA ASN A 176 -8.56 -25.43 11.33
C ASN A 176 -9.84 -25.44 12.19
N VAL A 177 -10.51 -24.28 12.35
CA VAL A 177 -11.75 -24.22 13.13
C VAL A 177 -12.88 -25.04 12.48
N ASN A 178 -12.97 -25.05 11.14
CA ASN A 178 -13.93 -25.88 10.41
C ASN A 178 -13.68 -27.39 10.60
N GLU A 179 -12.41 -27.82 10.67
CA GLU A 179 -12.04 -29.22 10.96
C GLU A 179 -12.56 -29.66 12.34
N HIS A 180 -12.62 -28.73 13.30
CA HIS A 180 -13.16 -28.95 14.64
C HIS A 180 -14.68 -28.81 14.73
N ARG A 181 -15.38 -28.67 13.60
CA ARG A 181 -16.86 -28.63 13.48
C ARG A 181 -17.53 -27.53 14.31
N ALA A 182 -16.84 -26.42 14.55
CA ALA A 182 -17.47 -25.27 15.19
C ALA A 182 -18.56 -24.68 14.27
N GLN A 183 -19.63 -24.17 14.87
CA GLN A 183 -20.78 -23.62 14.13
C GLN A 183 -20.56 -22.14 13.78
N GLY A 184 -21.10 -21.71 12.63
CA GLY A 184 -21.08 -20.29 12.20
C GLY A 184 -19.77 -19.81 11.59
N VAL A 185 -18.89 -20.72 11.19
CA VAL A 185 -17.55 -20.41 10.68
C VAL A 185 -17.57 -20.32 9.16
N ALA A 186 -16.96 -19.27 8.61
CA ALA A 186 -16.85 -19.10 7.18
C ALA A 186 -15.83 -20.08 6.58
N THR A 187 -16.06 -20.50 5.33
CA THR A 187 -15.04 -21.19 4.52
C THR A 187 -14.22 -20.15 3.77
N ALA A 188 -12.89 -20.32 3.77
CA ALA A 188 -11.97 -19.40 3.11
C ALA A 188 -10.96 -20.15 2.23
N LYS A 189 -10.41 -19.43 1.25
CA LYS A 189 -9.26 -19.86 0.44
C LYS A 189 -8.29 -18.70 0.34
N VAL A 190 -6.99 -18.96 0.49
CA VAL A 190 -5.95 -17.95 0.25
C VAL A 190 -5.75 -17.79 -1.25
N VAL A 191 -5.56 -16.54 -1.67
CA VAL A 191 -5.07 -16.19 -2.99
C VAL A 191 -3.81 -15.36 -2.74
N SER A 192 -2.66 -15.86 -3.16
CA SER A 192 -1.33 -15.27 -2.97
C SER A 192 -0.62 -15.16 -4.30
#